data_AF-A0A7H0SQ92-F1
#
_entry.id   AF-A0A7H0SQ92-F1
#
_cell.length_a   1.000
_cell.length_b   1.000
_cell.length_c   1.000
_cell.angle_alpha   90.00
_cell.angle_beta   90.00
_cell.angle_gamma   90.00
#
_symmetry.space_group_name_H-M   'P 1'
#
loop_
_entity.id
_entity.type
_entity.pdbx_description
1 polymer ?
#
loop_
_entity_poly.entity_id
_entity_poly.type
_entity_poly.pdbx_seq_one_letter_code
_entity_poly.pdbx_strand_id
1 'polypeptide(L)'
;MVENVSEFDLPAPAPIEPDTPAPVEDSSPVLAGVAPEFTPENADPTLDGMPEIRSFAHELPSARLKVQKSLVAIKAAFPESLTGEESEINAENLTPEDFEKLTNAVEKIEEFVINIAKNPNDMREWLINHKDPETALFAAFSEISERLGK
;
A
#
# COMPACT_ATOMS: atom_id res chain seq x y z
N MET A 1 13.13 75.08 51.78
CA MET A 1 14.60 75.08 51.71
C MET A 1 15.03 73.62 51.85
N VAL A 2 15.64 72.92 50.90
CA VAL A 2 16.20 73.19 49.57
C VAL A 2 16.18 71.84 48.81
N GLU A 3 15.87 71.94 47.52
CA GLU A 3 16.07 71.12 46.31
C GLU A 3 16.57 69.65 46.30
N ASN A 4 16.01 68.92 45.33
CA ASN A 4 16.57 67.82 44.50
C ASN A 4 18.11 67.90 44.31
N VAL A 5 18.86 66.82 44.01
CA VAL A 5 18.87 66.08 42.73
C VAL A 5 19.74 64.80 42.86
N SER A 6 19.27 63.73 42.20
CA SER A 6 20.00 62.62 41.55
C SER A 6 20.45 61.34 42.29
N GLU A 7 19.72 60.30 41.88
CA GLU A 7 19.99 58.87 41.67
C GLU A 7 21.27 58.55 40.84
N PHE A 8 21.67 57.26 40.86
CA PHE A 8 22.81 56.56 40.20
C PHE A 8 24.16 56.61 40.94
N ASP A 9 24.96 55.55 41.15
CA ASP A 9 24.92 54.08 40.94
C ASP A 9 26.26 53.51 41.48
N LEU A 10 26.41 52.18 41.50
CA LEU A 10 27.64 51.37 41.48
C LEU A 10 28.04 50.67 42.80
N PRO A 11 28.65 49.48 42.71
CA PRO A 11 28.21 48.30 41.95
C PRO A 11 28.21 47.03 42.84
N ALA A 12 27.34 46.07 42.54
CA ALA A 12 27.29 44.79 43.26
C ALA A 12 28.45 43.86 42.88
N PRO A 13 29.03 43.10 43.83
CA PRO A 13 30.14 42.19 43.60
C PRO A 13 29.73 40.98 42.77
N ALA A 14 30.60 40.59 41.82
CA ALA A 14 30.38 39.52 40.86
C ALA A 14 30.16 38.15 41.55
N PRO A 15 29.10 37.40 41.18
CA PRO A 15 28.90 36.02 41.61
C PRO A 15 29.91 35.08 40.93
N ILE A 16 30.48 34.17 41.72
CA ILE A 16 31.35 33.09 41.28
C ILE A 16 30.45 32.00 40.70
N GLU A 17 30.51 31.77 39.38
CA GLU A 17 29.72 30.73 38.71
C GLU A 17 30.31 29.33 38.98
N PRO A 18 29.45 28.31 39.25
CA PRO A 18 29.88 26.94 39.43
C PRO A 18 30.27 26.28 38.09
N ASP A 19 31.39 25.56 38.14
CA ASP A 19 31.99 24.75 37.07
C ASP A 19 30.94 23.82 36.42
N THR A 20 30.47 24.22 35.23
CA THR A 20 29.57 23.41 34.41
C THR A 20 30.41 22.80 33.29
N PRO A 21 30.57 21.46 33.23
CA PRO A 21 31.31 20.83 32.15
C PRO A 21 30.61 21.13 30.82
N ALA A 22 31.40 21.52 29.82
CA ALA A 22 30.90 21.84 28.48
C ALA A 22 30.11 20.65 27.89
N PRO A 23 28.99 20.90 27.16
CA PRO A 23 28.24 19.83 26.52
C PRO A 23 29.13 19.14 25.48
N VAL A 24 29.32 17.84 25.64
CA VAL A 24 29.94 16.99 24.61
C VAL A 24 28.85 16.69 23.59
N GLU A 25 29.01 17.16 22.35
CA GLU A 25 28.11 16.78 21.25
C GLU A 25 28.30 15.29 20.94
N ASP A 26 27.29 14.48 21.28
CA ASP A 26 27.22 13.06 20.92
C ASP A 26 27.03 12.94 19.40
N SER A 27 28.14 12.72 18.70
CA SER A 27 28.20 12.56 17.24
C SER A 27 28.07 11.11 16.81
N SER A 28 27.25 10.32 17.50
CA SER A 28 26.91 8.97 17.03
C SER A 28 25.41 8.71 17.21
N PRO A 29 24.65 8.45 16.13
CA PRO A 29 23.28 7.97 16.31
C PRO A 29 23.35 6.61 17.00
N VAL A 30 22.92 6.56 18.27
CA VAL A 30 22.66 5.32 18.98
C VAL A 30 21.50 4.64 18.27
N LEU A 31 21.82 3.72 17.36
CA LEU A 31 20.85 2.81 16.75
C LEU A 31 20.21 2.02 17.88
N ALA A 32 19.02 2.46 18.28
CA ALA A 32 18.08 1.67 19.06
C ALA A 32 18.04 0.28 18.43
N GLY A 33 18.38 -0.74 19.22
CA GLY A 33 18.38 -2.13 18.79
C GLY A 33 17.04 -2.44 18.14
N VAL A 34 17.07 -2.57 16.82
CA VAL A 34 15.94 -3.04 16.03
C VAL A 34 15.65 -4.44 16.57
N ALA A 35 14.46 -4.63 17.12
CA ALA A 35 13.93 -5.94 17.39
C ALA A 35 14.08 -6.80 16.13
N PRO A 36 14.32 -8.12 16.24
CA PRO A 36 14.45 -8.98 15.07
C PRO A 36 13.27 -8.70 14.14
N GLU A 37 13.60 -8.27 12.92
CA GLU A 37 12.63 -8.11 11.86
C GLU A 37 11.87 -9.43 11.80
N PHE A 38 10.60 -9.40 12.19
CA PHE A 38 9.65 -10.32 11.60
C PHE A 38 9.69 -10.00 10.12
N THR A 39 10.53 -10.70 9.36
CA THR A 39 10.18 -11.05 8.00
C THR A 39 8.97 -11.97 8.14
N PRO A 40 7.72 -11.51 7.94
CA PRO A 40 6.77 -12.46 7.43
C PRO A 40 7.45 -12.98 6.17
N GLU A 41 7.79 -14.26 6.16
CA GLU A 41 7.90 -15.00 4.93
C GLU A 41 6.49 -15.07 4.33
N ASN A 42 5.95 -13.89 3.97
CA ASN A 42 5.03 -13.75 2.87
C ASN A 42 5.89 -14.16 1.68
N ALA A 43 5.92 -15.46 1.40
CA ALA A 43 6.19 -15.89 0.04
C ALA A 43 5.33 -14.98 -0.84
N ASP A 44 5.99 -14.15 -1.64
CA ASP A 44 5.38 -13.25 -2.61
C ASP A 44 4.22 -14.00 -3.25
N PRO A 45 2.97 -13.53 -3.18
CA PRO A 45 1.83 -14.36 -3.53
C PRO A 45 1.88 -14.64 -5.03
N THR A 46 2.49 -15.75 -5.42
CA THR A 46 2.35 -16.40 -6.73
C THR A 46 2.62 -15.53 -7.97
N LEU A 47 3.31 -14.38 -7.87
CA LEU A 47 3.60 -13.50 -9.02
C LEU A 47 4.85 -13.90 -9.81
N ASP A 48 5.51 -15.01 -9.44
CA ASP A 48 6.69 -15.49 -10.12
C ASP A 48 6.40 -15.80 -11.60
N GLY A 49 7.22 -15.23 -12.49
CA GLY A 49 7.02 -15.35 -13.92
C GLY A 49 5.78 -14.63 -14.48
N MET A 50 5.12 -13.76 -13.71
CA MET A 50 3.97 -13.00 -14.21
C MET A 50 4.36 -12.14 -15.42
N PRO A 51 3.63 -12.23 -16.55
CA PRO A 51 3.91 -11.42 -17.73
C PRO A 51 3.77 -9.91 -17.48
N GLU A 52 4.51 -9.12 -18.24
CA GLU A 52 4.50 -7.66 -18.12
C GLU A 52 3.11 -7.05 -18.35
N ILE A 53 2.79 -6.03 -17.57
CA ILE A 53 1.57 -5.23 -17.68
C ILE A 53 1.83 -4.02 -18.59
N ARG A 54 0.82 -3.61 -19.38
CA ARG A 54 0.93 -2.40 -20.21
C ARG A 54 1.03 -1.14 -19.37
N SER A 55 1.83 -0.18 -19.82
CA SER A 55 1.91 1.14 -19.20
C SER A 55 0.75 2.03 -19.67
N PHE A 56 0.00 2.57 -18.71
CA PHE A 56 -1.12 3.49 -18.98
C PHE A 56 -0.66 4.94 -19.18
N ALA A 57 0.60 5.27 -18.89
CA ALA A 57 1.12 6.64 -18.92
C ALA A 57 1.00 7.32 -20.30
N HIS A 58 1.02 6.53 -21.37
CA HIS A 58 0.90 7.01 -22.74
C HIS A 58 -0.42 6.59 -23.43
N GLU A 59 -1.39 6.08 -22.68
CA GLU A 59 -2.71 5.75 -23.22
C GLU A 59 -3.66 6.95 -23.25
N LEU A 60 -4.57 6.93 -24.23
CA LEU A 60 -5.63 7.92 -24.36
C LEU A 60 -6.53 7.95 -23.11
N PRO A 61 -7.10 9.11 -22.72
CA PRO A 61 -8.01 9.20 -21.58
C PRO A 61 -9.18 8.22 -21.64
N SER A 62 -9.69 7.95 -22.84
CA SER A 62 -10.77 6.98 -23.06
C SER A 62 -10.35 5.54 -22.72
N ALA A 63 -9.10 5.16 -22.96
CA ALA A 63 -8.58 3.85 -22.60
C ALA A 63 -8.42 3.74 -21.07
N ARG A 64 -7.88 4.77 -20.41
CA ARG A 64 -7.79 4.82 -18.94
C ARG A 64 -9.15 4.73 -18.26
N LEU A 65 -10.15 5.47 -18.77
CA LEU A 65 -11.52 5.40 -18.25
C LEU A 65 -12.15 4.02 -18.44
N LYS A 66 -11.83 3.29 -19.52
CA LYS A 66 -12.28 1.91 -19.69
C LYS A 66 -11.70 1.00 -18.62
N VAL A 67 -10.41 1.14 -18.30
CA VAL A 67 -9.75 0.37 -17.24
C VAL A 67 -10.42 0.65 -15.88
N GLN A 68 -10.65 1.92 -15.55
CA GLN A 68 -11.36 2.29 -14.32
C GLN A 68 -12.79 1.75 -14.29
N LYS A 69 -13.51 1.80 -15.42
CA LYS A 69 -14.85 1.21 -15.55
C LYS A 69 -14.82 -0.30 -15.30
N SER A 70 -13.83 -1.01 -15.83
CA SER A 70 -13.67 -2.45 -15.60
C SER A 70 -13.44 -2.76 -14.12
N LEU A 71 -12.61 -1.99 -13.42
CA LEU A 71 -12.41 -2.13 -11.97
C LEU A 71 -13.72 -1.95 -11.19
N VAL A 72 -14.53 -0.95 -11.53
CA VAL A 72 -15.85 -0.75 -10.90
C VAL A 72 -16.79 -1.91 -11.23
N ALA A 73 -16.78 -2.41 -12.46
CA ALA A 73 -17.63 -3.53 -12.89
C ALA A 73 -17.25 -4.86 -12.22
N ILE A 74 -15.98 -5.05 -11.88
CA ILE A 74 -15.48 -6.18 -11.08
C ILE A 74 -15.97 -6.05 -9.64
N LYS A 75 -15.78 -4.88 -9.01
CA LYS A 75 -16.27 -4.64 -7.64
C LYS A 75 -17.77 -4.86 -7.50
N ALA A 76 -18.56 -4.47 -8.50
CA ALA A 76 -20.00 -4.68 -8.54
C ALA A 76 -20.43 -6.13 -8.86
N ALA A 77 -19.50 -6.97 -9.33
CA ALA A 77 -19.79 -8.38 -9.63
C ALA A 77 -19.62 -9.28 -8.40
N PHE A 78 -18.85 -8.84 -7.40
CA PHE A 78 -18.76 -9.57 -6.14
C PHE A 78 -20.10 -9.54 -5.40
N PRO A 79 -20.56 -10.69 -4.88
CA PRO A 79 -21.78 -10.72 -4.08
C PRO A 79 -21.59 -9.87 -2.81
N GLU A 80 -22.63 -9.13 -2.42
CA GLU A 80 -22.60 -8.22 -1.25
C GLU A 80 -22.27 -8.95 0.06
N SER A 81 -22.57 -10.26 0.12
CA SER A 81 -22.20 -11.14 1.22
C SER A 81 -20.69 -11.33 1.41
N LEU A 82 -19.87 -10.97 0.41
CA LEU A 82 -18.42 -11.11 0.44
C LEU A 82 -17.66 -9.76 0.52
N THR A 83 -18.36 -8.62 0.52
CA THR A 83 -17.73 -7.29 0.47
C THR A 83 -17.65 -6.57 1.82
N GLY A 84 -17.98 -7.24 2.94
CA GLY A 84 -17.88 -6.70 4.30
C GLY A 84 -16.57 -7.05 5.03
N GLU A 85 -16.24 -6.31 6.10
CA GLU A 85 -15.03 -6.49 6.93
C GLU A 85 -14.88 -7.86 7.59
N GLU A 86 -15.96 -8.67 7.68
CA GLU A 86 -15.96 -10.03 8.27
C GLU A 86 -16.12 -11.14 7.21
N SER A 87 -15.86 -10.84 5.94
CA SER A 87 -16.14 -11.78 4.83
C SER A 87 -15.02 -12.80 4.65
N GLU A 88 -14.96 -13.81 5.52
CA GLU A 88 -14.28 -15.05 5.17
C GLU A 88 -15.13 -15.80 4.13
N ILE A 89 -14.57 -16.02 2.94
CA ILE A 89 -15.20 -16.81 1.88
C ILE A 89 -15.31 -18.27 2.38
N ASN A 90 -16.42 -18.58 3.03
CA ASN A 90 -16.75 -19.93 3.45
C ASN A 90 -17.66 -20.56 2.40
N ALA A 91 -17.13 -21.54 1.66
CA ALA A 91 -17.85 -22.24 0.60
C ALA A 91 -19.16 -22.90 1.08
N GLU A 92 -19.26 -23.18 2.37
CA GLU A 92 -20.46 -23.77 3.00
C GLU A 92 -21.64 -22.79 3.16
N ASN A 93 -21.38 -21.48 3.10
CA ASN A 93 -22.40 -20.42 3.25
C ASN A 93 -22.79 -19.76 1.92
N LEU A 94 -22.19 -20.19 0.79
CA LEU A 94 -22.50 -19.64 -0.53
C LEU A 94 -23.80 -20.24 -1.05
N THR A 95 -24.75 -19.38 -1.41
CA THR A 95 -25.93 -19.82 -2.16
C THR A 95 -25.55 -20.12 -3.61
N PRO A 96 -26.36 -20.90 -4.37
CA PRO A 96 -26.14 -21.08 -5.81
C PRO A 96 -26.10 -19.75 -6.58
N GLU A 97 -26.88 -18.75 -6.16
CA GLU A 97 -26.86 -17.41 -6.76
C GLU A 97 -25.56 -16.67 -6.47
N ASP A 98 -25.01 -16.80 -5.26
CA ASP A 98 -23.71 -16.23 -4.92
C ASP A 98 -22.57 -16.89 -5.70
N PHE A 99 -22.69 -18.19 -5.97
CA PHE A 99 -21.73 -18.92 -6.79
C PHE A 99 -21.74 -18.45 -8.25
N GLU A 100 -22.92 -18.18 -8.83
CA GLU A 100 -23.03 -17.58 -10.16
C GLU A 100 -22.42 -16.17 -10.21
N LYS A 101 -22.67 -15.34 -9.18
CA LYS A 101 -22.07 -14.00 -9.06
C LYS A 101 -20.55 -14.09 -8.91
N LEU A 102 -20.05 -15.01 -8.10
CA LEU A 102 -18.61 -15.23 -7.92
C LEU A 102 -17.96 -15.69 -9.22
N THR A 103 -18.58 -16.63 -9.94
CA THR A 103 -18.09 -17.09 -11.25
C THR A 103 -17.99 -15.93 -12.24
N ASN A 104 -19.02 -15.08 -12.32
CA ASN A 104 -19.01 -13.88 -13.15
C ASN A 104 -17.94 -12.87 -12.71
N ALA A 105 -17.73 -12.71 -11.40
CA ALA A 105 -16.66 -11.86 -10.88
C ALA A 105 -15.27 -12.38 -11.29
N VAL A 106 -15.03 -13.69 -11.15
CA VAL A 106 -13.78 -14.34 -11.55
C VAL A 106 -13.54 -14.18 -13.06
N GLU A 107 -14.56 -14.42 -13.89
CA GLU A 107 -14.47 -14.23 -15.35
C GLU A 107 -14.08 -12.79 -15.71
N LYS A 108 -14.70 -11.79 -15.06
CA LYS A 108 -14.33 -10.38 -15.28
C LYS A 108 -12.93 -10.04 -14.82
N ILE A 109 -12.46 -10.65 -13.73
CA ILE A 109 -11.08 -10.47 -13.25
C ILE A 109 -10.10 -11.10 -14.24
N GLU A 110 -10.39 -12.30 -14.73
CA GLU A 110 -9.60 -12.97 -15.76
C GLU A 110 -9.51 -12.12 -17.03
N GLU A 111 -10.64 -11.69 -17.57
CA GLU A 111 -10.69 -10.80 -18.73
C GLU A 111 -9.88 -9.52 -18.47
N PHE A 112 -9.99 -8.93 -17.28
CA PHE A 112 -9.27 -7.72 -16.94
C PHE A 112 -7.76 -7.94 -16.90
N VAL A 113 -7.29 -8.94 -16.15
CA VAL A 113 -5.85 -9.25 -16.03
C VAL A 113 -5.24 -9.53 -17.41
N ILE A 114 -5.91 -10.35 -18.24
CA ILE A 114 -5.49 -10.66 -19.60
C ILE A 114 -5.48 -9.41 -20.49
N ASN A 115 -6.52 -8.58 -20.41
CA ASN A 115 -6.60 -7.38 -21.23
C ASN A 115 -5.55 -6.35 -20.86
N ILE A 116 -5.15 -6.28 -19.59
CA ILE A 116 -4.17 -5.31 -19.08
C ILE A 116 -2.73 -5.75 -19.40
N ALA A 117 -2.50 -7.06 -19.53
CA ALA A 117 -1.22 -7.62 -19.94
C ALA A 117 -0.71 -7.05 -21.27
N LYS A 118 0.61 -6.92 -21.39
CA LYS A 118 1.29 -6.51 -22.61
C LYS A 118 1.12 -7.52 -23.73
N ASN A 119 1.15 -8.80 -23.38
CA ASN A 119 0.80 -9.91 -24.26
C ASN A 119 -0.33 -10.73 -23.62
N PRO A 120 -1.57 -10.63 -24.14
CA PRO A 120 -2.71 -11.38 -23.63
C PRO A 120 -2.53 -12.91 -23.70
N ASN A 121 -1.77 -13.41 -24.68
CA ASN A 121 -1.56 -14.86 -24.81
C ASN A 121 -0.61 -15.38 -23.74
N ASP A 122 0.49 -14.67 -23.49
CA ASP A 122 1.44 -15.05 -22.44
C ASP A 122 0.77 -15.03 -21.06
N MET A 123 -0.11 -14.05 -20.79
CA MET A 123 -0.87 -13.99 -19.53
C MET A 123 -1.85 -15.16 -19.38
N ARG A 124 -2.53 -15.57 -20.46
CA ARG A 124 -3.38 -16.76 -20.45
C ARG A 124 -2.57 -18.02 -20.21
N GLU A 125 -1.45 -18.19 -20.90
CA GLU A 125 -0.58 -19.35 -20.74
C GLU A 125 0.01 -19.40 -19.34
N TRP A 126 0.40 -18.27 -18.76
CA TRP A 126 0.86 -18.20 -17.39
C TRP A 126 -0.23 -18.63 -16.40
N LEU A 127 -1.46 -18.09 -16.52
CA LEU A 127 -2.58 -18.49 -15.67
C LEU A 127 -2.90 -19.98 -15.78
N ILE A 128 -2.96 -20.53 -16.99
CA ILE A 128 -3.32 -21.95 -17.23
C ILE A 128 -2.24 -22.90 -16.69
N ASN A 129 -0.96 -22.55 -16.83
CA ASN A 129 0.15 -23.40 -16.40
C ASN A 129 0.57 -23.16 -14.94
N HIS A 130 -0.03 -22.19 -14.26
CA HIS A 130 0.27 -21.90 -12.86
C HIS A 130 -0.21 -23.05 -11.97
N LYS A 131 0.56 -23.33 -10.90
CA LYS A 131 0.23 -24.40 -9.94
C LYS A 131 -1.12 -24.17 -9.26
N ASP A 132 -1.42 -22.91 -8.97
CA ASP A 132 -2.65 -22.43 -8.35
C ASP A 132 -3.19 -21.24 -9.18
N PRO A 133 -4.03 -21.48 -10.20
CA PRO A 133 -4.45 -20.45 -11.17
C PRO A 133 -5.33 -19.36 -10.53
N GLU A 134 -6.19 -19.74 -9.60
CA GLU A 134 -7.10 -18.83 -8.90
C GLU A 134 -6.31 -17.85 -8.01
N THR A 135 -5.38 -18.36 -7.20
CA THR A 135 -4.49 -17.54 -6.36
C THR A 135 -3.64 -16.59 -7.20
N ALA A 136 -3.06 -17.10 -8.30
CA ALA A 136 -2.29 -16.30 -9.24
C ALA A 136 -3.13 -15.19 -9.90
N LEU A 137 -4.37 -15.49 -10.27
CA LEU A 137 -5.30 -14.53 -10.84
C LEU A 137 -5.60 -13.38 -9.86
N PHE A 138 -5.94 -13.70 -8.62
CA PHE A 138 -6.24 -12.68 -7.60
C PHE A 138 -5.00 -11.88 -7.20
N ALA A 139 -3.83 -12.52 -7.13
CA ALA A 139 -2.57 -11.83 -6.89
C ALA A 139 -2.24 -10.85 -8.04
N ALA A 140 -2.35 -11.30 -9.30
CA ALA A 140 -2.12 -10.47 -10.48
C ALA A 140 -3.12 -9.29 -10.53
N PHE A 141 -4.39 -9.55 -10.23
CA PHE A 141 -5.40 -8.52 -10.13
C PHE A 141 -5.07 -7.48 -9.04
N SER A 142 -4.66 -7.94 -7.85
CA SER A 142 -4.29 -7.07 -6.74
C SER A 142 -3.11 -6.17 -7.13
N GLU A 143 -2.03 -6.75 -7.68
CA GLU A 143 -0.86 -6.03 -8.18
C GLU A 143 -1.23 -4.97 -9.25
N ILE A 144 -2.09 -5.34 -10.22
CA ILE A 144 -2.57 -4.40 -11.24
C ILE A 144 -3.40 -3.27 -10.62
N SER A 145 -4.29 -3.61 -9.68
CA SER A 145 -5.18 -2.64 -9.04
C SER A 145 -4.40 -1.61 -8.20
N GLU A 146 -3.34 -2.05 -7.50
CA GLU A 146 -2.45 -1.18 -6.76
C GLU A 146 -1.68 -0.22 -7.67
N ARG A 147 -1.20 -0.72 -8.81
CA ARG A 147 -0.51 0.11 -9.81
C ARG A 147 -1.42 1.16 -10.45
N LEU A 148 -2.72 0.91 -10.51
CA LEU A 148 -3.72 1.86 -11.04
C LEU A 148 -4.23 2.85 -9.99
N GLY A 149 -4.12 2.51 -8.71
CA GLY A 149 -4.53 3.37 -7.59
C GLY A 149 -3.46 4.36 -7.10
N LYS A 150 -2.21 4.18 -7.52
CA LYS A 150 -1.07 5.10 -7.30
C LYS A 150 -1.00 6.15 -8.42
#